data_AF-B8Y701-F1
#
_entry.id   AF-B8Y701-F1
#
_cell.length_a   1.000
_cell.length_b   1.000
_cell.length_c   1.000
_cell.angle_alpha   90.00
_cell.angle_beta   90.00
_cell.angle_gamma   90.00
#
_symmetry.space_group_name_H-M   'P 1'
#
loop_
_entity.id
_entity.type
_entity.pdbx_description
1 polymer ?
#
loop_
_entity_poly.entity_id
_entity_poly.type
_entity_poly.pdbx_seq_one_letter_code
_entity_poly.pdbx_strand_id
1 'polypeptide(L)'
;IQWSKLQVFDARDCTTAHGMYNYICNHIKYATNKGNLRSAITIFPQRTDGKRDFRVWNSQLIRYAGYKQPDGSILGDPANVEFTEICTQLGWKAPKGRFDVLPLLLQANGNDPELFELPEDLVLEVPITHPKYEWFKELDLKWYGLPAVSNMLLEVGGLEFTGCPFSGWYMGTEIGVRDFCDSSRYNILEDVAKKMSLDTRKTSSLWKDQALVEINIAVLYSFQVCKVTIVDHHSATESFMQHME
;
A
#
# COMPACT_ATOMS: atom_id res chain seq x y z
N ILE A 1 -1.96 15.37 13.73
CA ILE A 1 -0.74 16.05 14.26
C ILE A 1 0.38 16.31 13.22
N GLN A 2 0.67 15.40 12.27
CA GLN A 2 1.87 15.52 11.42
C GLN A 2 1.75 16.48 10.20
N TRP A 3 0.62 17.18 10.04
CA TRP A 3 0.28 17.90 8.80
C TRP A 3 1.30 18.97 8.38
N SER A 4 1.97 19.62 9.33
CA SER A 4 2.97 20.65 9.07
C SER A 4 4.35 20.09 8.69
N LYS A 5 4.55 18.77 8.80
CA LYS A 5 5.81 18.07 8.48
C LYS A 5 5.65 17.25 7.21
N LEU A 6 5.33 17.93 6.12
CA LEU A 6 5.15 17.32 4.81
C LEU A 6 6.23 17.82 3.85
N GLN A 7 7.04 16.91 3.30
CA GLN A 7 7.93 17.28 2.19
C GLN A 7 7.10 17.42 0.92
N VAL A 8 7.18 18.59 0.27
CA VAL A 8 6.53 18.83 -1.01
C VAL A 8 7.60 18.78 -2.11
N PHE A 9 7.41 17.89 -3.08
CA PHE A 9 8.19 17.84 -4.31
C PHE A 9 7.39 18.51 -5.42
N ASP A 10 7.92 19.62 -5.92
CA ASP A 10 7.37 20.30 -7.08
C ASP A 10 7.81 19.57 -8.37
N ALA A 11 6.85 18.93 -9.03
CA ALA A 11 7.04 18.25 -10.32
C ALA A 11 6.15 18.87 -11.40
N ARG A 12 5.76 20.15 -11.24
CA ARG A 12 4.89 20.87 -12.19
C ARG A 12 5.60 21.19 -13.52
N ASP A 13 6.91 20.99 -13.60
CA ASP A 13 7.69 21.05 -14.83
C ASP A 13 7.72 19.72 -15.61
N CYS A 14 7.14 18.65 -15.06
CA CYS A 14 7.09 17.34 -15.68
C CYS A 14 6.24 17.36 -16.96
N THR A 15 6.75 16.75 -18.03
CA THR A 15 6.07 16.74 -19.34
C THR A 15 5.82 15.34 -19.92
N THR A 16 6.42 14.29 -19.34
CA THR A 16 6.39 12.92 -19.88
C THR A 16 6.17 11.87 -18.79
N ALA A 17 5.66 10.69 -19.17
CA ALA A 17 5.44 9.60 -18.23
C ALA A 17 6.76 9.07 -17.64
N HIS A 18 7.83 9.04 -18.44
CA HIS A 18 9.19 8.78 -17.99
C HIS A 18 9.67 9.80 -16.94
N GLY A 19 9.33 11.08 -17.12
CA GLY A 19 9.58 12.12 -16.11
C GLY A 19 8.81 11.84 -14.82
N MET A 20 7.54 11.46 -14.92
CA MET A 20 6.72 11.07 -13.76
C MET A 20 7.34 9.89 -13.01
N TYR A 21 7.77 8.86 -13.73
CA TYR A 21 8.43 7.70 -13.17
C TYR A 21 9.68 8.07 -12.36
N ASN A 22 10.52 8.95 -12.89
CA ASN A 22 11.71 9.44 -12.17
C ASN A 22 11.34 10.20 -10.88
N TYR A 23 10.34 11.08 -10.95
CA TYR A 23 9.84 11.81 -9.78
C TYR A 23 9.24 10.86 -8.73
N ILE A 24 8.52 9.82 -9.15
CA ILE A 24 7.95 8.79 -8.27
C ILE A 24 9.04 7.95 -7.61
N CYS A 25 10.06 7.52 -8.36
CA CYS A 25 11.20 6.79 -7.80
C CYS A 25 11.93 7.62 -6.72
N ASN A 26 12.14 8.91 -6.98
CA ASN A 26 12.74 9.83 -6.01
C ASN A 26 11.85 10.02 -4.78
N HIS A 27 10.53 10.12 -4.98
CA HIS A 27 9.56 10.17 -3.88
C HIS A 27 9.65 8.93 -3.00
N ILE A 28 9.58 7.74 -3.59
CA ILE A 28 9.65 6.47 -2.85
C ILE A 28 10.97 6.38 -2.10
N LYS A 29 12.11 6.66 -2.74
CA LYS A 29 13.42 6.64 -2.10
C LYS A 29 13.50 7.61 -0.91
N TYR A 30 13.00 8.83 -1.09
CA TYR A 30 12.97 9.83 -0.03
C TYR A 30 12.05 9.41 1.11
N ALA A 31 10.82 9.01 0.81
CA ALA A 31 9.81 8.68 1.80
C ALA A 31 10.15 7.42 2.56
N THR A 32 10.71 6.40 1.90
CA THR A 32 11.14 5.14 2.52
C THR A 32 12.31 5.34 3.48
N ASN A 33 13.32 6.15 3.11
CA ASN A 33 14.44 6.53 3.99
C ASN A 33 15.00 5.37 4.85
N LYS A 34 15.23 4.21 4.22
CA LYS A 34 15.74 2.98 4.87
C LYS A 34 14.91 2.53 6.10
N GLY A 35 13.60 2.71 6.06
CA GLY A 35 12.66 2.33 7.12
C GLY A 35 12.24 3.48 8.03
N ASN A 36 13.02 4.56 8.13
CA ASN A 36 12.62 5.74 8.91
C ASN A 36 11.73 6.67 8.07
N LEU A 37 10.48 6.26 7.88
CA LEU A 37 9.56 6.84 6.91
C LEU A 37 9.36 8.34 7.11
N ARG A 38 9.23 9.06 5.99
CA ARG A 38 8.99 10.51 5.95
C ARG A 38 7.77 10.82 5.09
N SER A 39 6.88 11.66 5.60
CA SER A 39 5.73 12.13 4.83
C SER A 39 6.18 12.99 3.64
N ALA A 40 5.65 12.68 2.47
CA ALA A 40 5.95 13.40 1.24
C ALA A 40 4.74 13.47 0.32
N ILE A 41 4.72 14.47 -0.56
CA ILE A 41 3.81 14.58 -1.70
C ILE A 41 4.60 15.03 -2.91
N THR A 42 4.32 14.45 -4.07
CA THR A 42 4.84 14.92 -5.37
C THR A 42 3.69 15.47 -6.18
N ILE A 43 3.80 16.72 -6.64
CA ILE A 43 2.70 17.42 -7.32
C ILE A 43 3.08 17.59 -8.80
N PHE A 44 2.41 16.85 -9.68
CA PHE A 44 2.53 16.97 -11.14
C PHE A 44 1.73 18.18 -11.67
N PRO A 45 1.81 18.52 -12.98
CA PRO A 45 1.09 19.66 -13.52
C PRO A 45 -0.42 19.63 -13.23
N GLN A 46 -0.98 20.81 -12.99
CA GLN A 46 -2.42 21.00 -12.80
C GLN A 46 -3.20 20.68 -14.08
N ARG A 47 -4.48 20.33 -13.93
CA ARG A 47 -5.44 20.23 -15.02
C ARG A 47 -5.57 21.57 -15.76
N THR A 48 -5.71 21.47 -17.07
CA THR A 48 -6.00 22.61 -17.95
C THR A 48 -7.41 22.55 -18.54
N ASP A 49 -7.63 21.68 -19.53
CA ASP A 49 -8.86 21.57 -20.31
C ASP A 49 -9.58 20.23 -20.08
N GLY A 50 -9.12 19.45 -19.09
CA GLY A 50 -9.59 18.09 -18.78
C GLY A 50 -9.17 17.01 -19.78
N LYS A 51 -8.49 17.38 -20.88
CA LYS A 51 -7.98 16.43 -21.88
C LYS A 51 -6.49 16.13 -21.70
N ARG A 52 -5.78 16.95 -20.93
CA ARG A 52 -4.32 16.90 -20.76
C ARG A 52 -3.89 16.55 -19.34
N ASP A 53 -4.69 15.75 -18.65
CA ASP A 53 -4.43 15.38 -17.26
C ASP A 53 -3.17 14.52 -17.12
N PHE A 54 -2.49 14.71 -15.98
CA PHE A 54 -1.46 13.80 -15.48
C PHE A 54 -2.12 12.85 -14.48
N ARG A 55 -1.97 11.54 -14.66
CA ARG A 55 -2.61 10.53 -13.82
C ARG A 55 -1.65 9.41 -13.48
N VAL A 56 -1.62 9.03 -12.22
CA VAL A 56 -1.14 7.71 -11.80
C VAL A 56 -2.37 6.83 -11.73
N TRP A 57 -2.42 5.78 -12.55
CA TRP A 57 -3.59 4.91 -12.61
C TRP A 57 -3.69 3.98 -11.40
N ASN A 58 -2.54 3.65 -10.81
CA ASN A 58 -2.47 2.88 -9.57
C ASN A 58 -3.20 3.61 -8.44
N SER A 59 -3.87 2.85 -7.56
CA SER A 59 -4.50 3.39 -6.34
C SER A 59 -3.48 3.82 -5.29
N GLN A 60 -2.39 3.06 -5.19
CA GLN A 60 -1.19 3.42 -4.44
C GLN A 60 0.06 3.13 -5.27
N LEU A 61 1.16 3.82 -5.01
CA LEU A 61 2.42 3.63 -5.73
C LEU A 61 2.98 2.20 -5.60
N ILE A 62 2.73 1.54 -4.47
CA ILE A 62 3.15 0.16 -4.21
C ILE A 62 1.90 -0.62 -3.82
N ARG A 63 1.58 -1.65 -4.59
CA ARG A 63 0.46 -2.58 -4.37
C ARG A 63 0.85 -3.96 -4.89
N TYR A 64 0.26 -4.99 -4.32
CA TYR A 64 0.40 -6.36 -4.82
C TYR A 64 -0.64 -6.68 -5.89
N ALA A 65 -0.26 -7.47 -6.88
CA ALA A 65 -1.14 -7.92 -7.94
C ALA A 65 -2.21 -8.92 -7.43
N GLY A 66 -3.31 -9.04 -8.18
CA GLY A 66 -4.37 -10.01 -7.92
C GLY A 66 -4.71 -10.80 -9.19
N TYR A 67 -4.70 -12.13 -9.11
CA TYR A 67 -4.89 -13.01 -10.25
C TYR A 67 -6.06 -13.97 -10.02
N LYS A 68 -7.11 -13.83 -10.81
CA LYS A 68 -8.22 -14.79 -10.83
C LYS A 68 -7.74 -16.14 -11.35
N GLN A 69 -8.00 -17.20 -10.58
CA GLN A 69 -7.64 -18.57 -10.92
C GLN A 69 -8.77 -19.28 -11.69
N PRO A 70 -8.47 -20.38 -12.41
CA PRO A 70 -9.49 -21.15 -13.14
C PRO A 70 -10.60 -21.72 -12.26
N ASP A 71 -10.32 -22.01 -10.99
CA ASP A 71 -11.28 -22.53 -10.01
C ASP A 71 -12.15 -21.43 -9.35
N GLY A 72 -11.93 -20.16 -9.73
CA GLY A 72 -12.64 -19.01 -9.20
C GLY A 72 -12.00 -18.40 -7.94
N SER A 73 -10.96 -19.02 -7.38
CA SER A 73 -10.16 -18.41 -6.31
C SER A 73 -9.32 -17.24 -6.84
N ILE A 74 -8.73 -16.45 -5.94
CA ILE A 74 -7.85 -15.34 -6.29
C ILE A 74 -6.50 -15.56 -5.61
N LEU A 75 -5.43 -15.51 -6.40
CA LEU A 75 -4.06 -15.47 -5.92
C LEU A 75 -3.60 -14.02 -5.79
N GLY A 76 -2.96 -13.67 -4.67
CA GLY A 76 -2.51 -12.31 -4.42
C GLY A 76 -3.58 -11.45 -3.76
N ASP A 77 -3.66 -10.17 -4.12
CA ASP A 77 -4.59 -9.20 -3.53
C ASP A 77 -5.86 -9.05 -4.39
N PRO A 78 -7.04 -9.53 -3.93
CA PRO A 78 -8.30 -9.41 -4.66
C PRO A 78 -8.71 -7.97 -5.00
N ALA A 79 -8.27 -6.98 -4.23
CA ALA A 79 -8.60 -5.58 -4.49
C ALA A 79 -8.03 -5.07 -5.82
N ASN A 80 -7.00 -5.73 -6.36
CA ASN A 80 -6.25 -5.23 -7.51
C ASN A 80 -6.43 -6.10 -8.76
N VAL A 81 -7.39 -7.03 -8.79
CA VAL A 81 -7.61 -7.94 -9.92
C VAL A 81 -7.84 -7.19 -11.24
N GLU A 82 -8.79 -6.26 -11.25
CA GLU A 82 -9.10 -5.48 -12.47
C GLU A 82 -7.87 -4.70 -12.96
N PHE A 83 -7.15 -4.05 -12.05
CA PHE A 83 -5.97 -3.27 -12.41
C PHE A 83 -4.80 -4.15 -12.87
N THR A 84 -4.67 -5.36 -12.30
CA THR A 84 -3.70 -6.37 -12.70
C THR A 84 -3.97 -6.88 -14.11
N GLU A 85 -5.25 -7.08 -14.47
CA GLU A 85 -5.67 -7.43 -15.82
C GLU A 85 -5.33 -6.32 -16.82
N ILE A 86 -5.58 -5.05 -16.47
CA ILE A 86 -5.20 -3.89 -17.30
C ILE A 86 -3.69 -3.88 -17.54
N CYS A 87 -2.87 -4.03 -16.48
CA CYS A 87 -1.41 -4.07 -16.63
C CYS A 87 -0.96 -5.20 -17.56
N THR A 88 -1.56 -6.39 -17.43
CA THR A 88 -1.25 -7.56 -18.27
C THR A 88 -1.64 -7.33 -19.73
N GLN A 89 -2.80 -6.71 -19.98
CA GLN A 89 -3.27 -6.36 -21.33
C GLN A 89 -2.36 -5.34 -22.02
N LEU A 90 -1.78 -4.42 -21.25
CA LEU A 90 -0.82 -3.42 -21.72
C LEU A 90 0.62 -3.97 -21.86
N GLY A 91 0.83 -5.27 -21.59
CA GLY A 91 2.08 -5.97 -21.88
C GLY A 91 2.93 -6.31 -20.65
N TRP A 92 2.45 -6.05 -19.43
CA TRP A 92 3.16 -6.50 -18.22
C TRP A 92 3.21 -8.03 -18.14
N LYS A 93 4.39 -8.57 -17.86
CA LYS A 93 4.61 -10.01 -17.71
C LYS A 93 4.49 -10.41 -16.24
N ALA A 94 3.25 -10.65 -15.81
CA ALA A 94 2.94 -11.04 -14.44
C ALA A 94 3.74 -12.28 -13.96
N PRO A 95 4.48 -12.20 -12.84
CA PRO A 95 5.19 -13.34 -12.24
C PRO A 95 4.25 -14.43 -11.70
N LYS A 96 3.03 -14.06 -11.31
CA LYS A 96 1.98 -14.91 -10.74
C LYS A 96 2.32 -15.48 -9.34
N GLY A 97 2.94 -14.67 -8.49
CA GLY A 97 3.10 -14.91 -7.06
C GLY A 97 2.03 -14.25 -6.19
N ARG A 98 2.08 -14.52 -4.88
CA ARG A 98 1.12 -13.99 -3.88
C ARG A 98 1.36 -12.52 -3.51
N PHE A 99 2.57 -12.02 -3.76
CA PHE A 99 3.01 -10.69 -3.36
C PHE A 99 3.87 -10.07 -4.47
N ASP A 100 3.39 -10.14 -5.71
CA ASP A 100 4.04 -9.49 -6.85
C ASP A 100 3.73 -8.01 -6.83
N VAL A 101 4.75 -7.16 -6.81
CA VAL A 101 4.58 -5.70 -6.87
C VAL A 101 4.11 -5.32 -8.27
N LEU A 102 3.00 -4.57 -8.34
CA LEU A 102 2.46 -4.07 -9.61
C LEU A 102 3.39 -3.04 -10.26
N PRO A 103 3.44 -2.97 -11.60
CA PRO A 103 4.09 -1.86 -12.29
C PRO A 103 3.29 -0.57 -12.08
N LEU A 104 3.95 0.55 -12.26
CA LEU A 104 3.32 1.86 -12.37
C LEU A 104 2.74 2.02 -13.78
N LEU A 105 1.50 2.48 -13.85
CA LEU A 105 0.84 2.85 -15.10
C LEU A 105 0.61 4.36 -15.10
N LEU A 106 1.42 5.07 -15.88
CA LEU A 106 1.58 6.53 -15.79
C LEU A 106 1.13 7.22 -17.07
N GLN A 107 0.22 8.16 -16.92
CA GLN A 107 -0.30 8.98 -18.01
C GLN A 107 0.17 10.43 -17.83
N ALA A 108 0.84 10.96 -18.84
CA ALA A 108 1.30 12.34 -18.89
C ALA A 108 0.58 13.12 -19.99
N ASN A 109 0.16 14.35 -19.69
CA ASN A 109 -0.43 15.28 -20.65
C ASN A 109 -1.61 14.69 -21.46
N GLY A 110 -2.41 13.80 -20.85
CA GLY A 110 -3.56 13.19 -21.52
C GLY A 110 -3.26 12.07 -22.51
N ASN A 111 -2.00 11.70 -22.69
CA ASN A 111 -1.60 10.59 -23.57
C ASN A 111 -2.03 9.24 -23.00
N ASP A 112 -1.96 8.19 -23.82
CA ASP A 112 -2.10 6.81 -23.36
C ASP A 112 -1.07 6.51 -22.26
N PRO A 113 -1.42 5.71 -21.25
CA PRO A 113 -0.52 5.43 -20.15
C PRO A 113 0.63 4.50 -20.56
N GLU A 114 1.80 4.73 -19.97
CA GLU A 114 3.00 3.91 -20.15
C GLU A 114 3.27 3.07 -18.89
N LEU A 115 3.75 1.83 -19.09
CA LEU A 115 4.09 0.89 -18.01
C LEU A 115 5.55 1.05 -17.56
N PHE A 116 5.77 1.11 -16.24
CA PHE A 116 7.10 1.16 -15.63
C PHE A 116 7.18 0.21 -14.43
N GLU A 117 8.14 -0.72 -14.45
CA GLU A 117 8.41 -1.56 -13.28
C GLU A 117 9.21 -0.78 -12.24
N LEU A 118 8.83 -0.93 -10.96
CA LEU A 118 9.60 -0.34 -9.86
C LEU A 118 10.90 -1.13 -9.64
N PRO A 119 12.04 -0.47 -9.43
CA PRO A 119 13.27 -1.15 -9.02
C PRO A 119 13.05 -1.85 -7.67
N GLU A 120 13.46 -3.12 -7.57
CA GLU A 120 13.27 -3.92 -6.36
C GLU A 120 13.91 -3.28 -5.12
N ASP A 121 15.04 -2.58 -5.30
CA ASP A 121 15.76 -1.90 -4.21
C ASP A 121 15.05 -0.66 -3.66
N LEU A 122 14.05 -0.13 -4.37
CA LEU A 122 13.19 0.95 -3.88
C LEU A 122 12.00 0.45 -3.06
N VAL A 123 11.62 -0.82 -3.21
CA VAL A 123 10.45 -1.40 -2.54
C VAL A 123 10.88 -2.11 -1.26
N LEU A 124 10.81 -1.39 -0.14
CA LEU A 124 11.05 -1.97 1.18
C LEU A 124 9.85 -2.81 1.60
N GLU A 125 10.05 -4.12 1.78
CA GLU A 125 9.06 -5.06 2.32
C GLU A 125 9.47 -5.57 3.70
N VAL A 126 8.46 -5.86 4.52
CA VAL A 126 8.60 -6.41 5.87
C VAL A 126 8.03 -7.82 5.90
N PRO A 127 8.85 -8.87 6.10
CA PRO A 127 8.33 -10.22 6.35
C PRO A 127 7.62 -10.26 7.71
N ILE A 128 6.43 -10.85 7.75
CA ILE A 128 5.60 -10.88 8.96
C ILE A 128 5.89 -12.14 9.77
N THR A 129 6.34 -11.92 10.99
CA THR A 129 6.63 -12.93 12.01
C THR A 129 5.92 -12.59 13.31
N HIS A 130 5.80 -13.55 14.21
CA HIS A 130 5.14 -13.34 15.49
C HIS A 130 6.12 -13.52 16.65
N PRO A 131 6.10 -12.67 17.69
CA PRO A 131 7.04 -12.76 18.82
C PRO A 131 6.89 -14.03 19.66
N LYS A 132 5.73 -14.70 19.59
CA LYS A 132 5.44 -15.92 20.38
C LYS A 132 5.16 -17.16 19.53
N TYR A 133 4.71 -16.98 18.29
CA TYR A 133 4.23 -18.08 17.44
C TYR A 133 5.22 -18.30 16.32
N GLU A 134 6.18 -19.19 16.53
CA GLU A 134 7.24 -19.46 15.56
C GLU A 134 6.70 -19.91 14.19
N TRP A 135 5.56 -20.62 14.18
CA TRP A 135 4.89 -21.08 12.96
C TRP A 135 4.33 -19.93 12.12
N PHE A 136 4.20 -18.71 12.66
CA PHE A 136 3.62 -17.59 11.90
C PHE A 136 4.46 -17.23 10.68
N LYS A 137 5.79 -17.38 10.77
CA LYS A 137 6.72 -17.16 9.64
C LYS A 137 6.47 -18.14 8.48
N GLU A 138 5.88 -19.30 8.75
CA GLU A 138 5.55 -20.31 7.73
C GLU A 138 4.35 -19.91 6.86
N LEU A 139 3.57 -18.90 7.28
CA LEU A 139 2.51 -18.33 6.46
C LEU A 139 3.05 -17.50 5.28
N ASP A 140 4.36 -17.21 5.29
CA ASP A 140 5.10 -16.48 4.27
C ASP A 140 4.41 -15.16 3.89
N LEU A 141 3.95 -14.44 4.92
CA LEU A 141 3.30 -13.15 4.78
C LEU A 141 4.35 -12.06 4.72
N LYS A 142 4.14 -11.06 3.87
CA LYS A 142 4.92 -9.83 3.85
C LYS A 142 4.03 -8.65 3.51
N TRP A 143 4.50 -7.44 3.83
CA TRP A 143 3.84 -6.20 3.41
C TRP A 143 4.86 -5.12 3.09
N TYR A 144 4.55 -4.25 2.14
CA TYR A 144 5.40 -3.11 1.80
C TYR A 144 5.36 -2.06 2.91
N GLY A 145 6.49 -1.40 3.16
CA GLY A 145 6.64 -0.45 4.27
C GLY A 145 5.97 0.90 4.02
N LEU A 146 5.83 1.32 2.75
CA LEU A 146 5.42 2.68 2.39
C LEU A 146 3.97 2.73 1.88
N PRO A 147 2.99 3.22 2.68
CA PRO A 147 1.67 3.55 2.17
C PRO A 147 1.72 4.86 1.38
N ALA A 148 1.44 4.79 0.08
CA ALA A 148 1.53 5.95 -0.81
C ALA A 148 0.33 6.04 -1.76
N VAL A 149 -0.71 6.79 -1.38
CA VAL A 149 -1.92 7.00 -2.19
C VAL A 149 -1.58 7.80 -3.45
N SER A 150 -2.10 7.38 -4.60
CA SER A 150 -1.73 7.96 -5.90
C SER A 150 -2.90 8.32 -6.82
N ASN A 151 -4.13 7.95 -6.49
CA ASN A 151 -5.30 8.15 -7.34
C ASN A 151 -6.27 9.27 -6.88
N MET A 152 -5.88 10.05 -5.87
CA MET A 152 -6.66 11.21 -5.43
C MET A 152 -6.35 12.46 -6.24
N LEU A 153 -7.23 13.46 -6.13
CA LEU A 153 -7.08 14.79 -6.70
C LEU A 153 -6.81 15.79 -5.56
N LEU A 154 -5.82 16.66 -5.74
CA LEU A 154 -5.55 17.78 -4.85
C LEU A 154 -6.14 19.06 -5.43
N GLU A 155 -7.00 19.74 -4.67
CA GLU A 155 -7.56 21.05 -5.04
C GLU A 155 -6.95 22.16 -4.18
N VAL A 156 -6.44 23.23 -4.80
CA VAL A 156 -5.91 24.41 -4.11
C VAL A 156 -6.29 25.67 -4.86
N GLY A 157 -7.09 26.54 -4.25
CA GLY A 157 -7.43 27.85 -4.82
C GLY A 157 -8.18 27.76 -6.16
N GLY A 158 -8.99 26.72 -6.36
CA GLY A 158 -9.70 26.42 -7.60
C GLY A 158 -8.85 25.73 -8.68
N LEU A 159 -7.58 25.45 -8.40
CA LEU A 159 -6.72 24.64 -9.27
C LEU A 159 -6.80 23.17 -8.88
N GLU A 160 -6.83 22.29 -9.86
CA GLU A 160 -6.91 20.85 -9.66
C GLU A 160 -5.62 20.15 -10.09
N PHE A 161 -5.01 19.35 -9.22
CA PHE A 161 -3.84 18.54 -9.49
C PHE A 161 -4.24 17.07 -9.49
N THR A 162 -4.31 16.47 -10.68
CA THR A 162 -4.86 15.12 -10.91
C THR A 162 -3.81 14.01 -10.75
N GLY A 163 -2.53 14.38 -10.72
CA GLY A 163 -1.41 13.52 -10.35
C GLY A 163 -0.71 14.11 -9.14
N CYS A 164 -1.04 13.62 -7.94
CA CYS A 164 -0.47 14.16 -6.71
C CYS A 164 -0.20 13.05 -5.66
N PRO A 165 0.62 12.02 -5.98
CA PRO A 165 0.85 10.95 -5.04
C PRO A 165 1.47 11.44 -3.73
N PHE A 166 0.95 10.96 -2.61
CA PHE A 166 1.42 11.31 -1.27
C PHE A 166 1.54 10.08 -0.38
N SER A 167 2.47 10.14 0.57
CA SER A 167 2.78 9.04 1.46
C SER A 167 2.95 9.49 2.90
N GLY A 168 2.76 8.54 3.81
CA GLY A 168 3.06 8.66 5.23
C GLY A 168 3.65 7.36 5.75
N TRP A 169 3.14 6.89 6.86
CA TRP A 169 3.45 5.57 7.41
C TRP A 169 2.17 4.92 7.92
N TYR A 170 2.19 3.60 8.00
CA TYR A 170 1.02 2.82 8.36
C TYR A 170 0.64 2.98 9.83
N MET A 171 -0.67 2.96 10.09
CA MET A 171 -1.23 2.46 11.33
C MET A 171 -1.41 0.94 11.21
N GLY A 172 -0.96 0.18 12.21
CA GLY A 172 -0.85 -1.29 12.10
C GLY A 172 -2.14 -2.02 11.70
N THR A 173 -3.30 -1.49 12.08
CA THR A 173 -4.61 -2.07 11.72
C THR A 173 -4.94 -1.96 10.23
N GLU A 174 -4.34 -1.04 9.49
CA GLU A 174 -4.48 -0.99 8.02
C GLU A 174 -3.99 -2.31 7.41
N ILE A 175 -2.88 -2.84 7.89
CA ILE A 175 -2.34 -4.11 7.40
C ILE A 175 -3.02 -5.29 8.12
N GLY A 176 -2.92 -5.33 9.44
CA GLY A 176 -3.30 -6.50 10.25
C GLY A 176 -4.81 -6.76 10.30
N VAL A 177 -5.64 -5.73 10.18
CA VAL A 177 -7.11 -5.87 10.13
C VAL A 177 -7.60 -5.81 8.69
N ARG A 178 -7.37 -4.70 7.98
CA ARG A 178 -7.97 -4.50 6.66
C ARG A 178 -7.32 -5.37 5.59
N ASP A 179 -6.01 -5.25 5.39
CA ASP A 179 -5.34 -5.94 4.27
C ASP A 179 -5.31 -7.46 4.46
N PHE A 180 -5.02 -7.95 5.67
CA PHE A 180 -4.93 -9.38 5.95
C PHE A 180 -6.26 -10.06 6.27
N CYS A 181 -7.19 -9.39 6.95
CA CYS A 181 -8.36 -10.05 7.53
C CYS A 181 -9.70 -9.74 6.85
N ASP A 182 -9.79 -8.71 5.99
CA ASP A 182 -11.02 -8.48 5.22
C ASP A 182 -11.29 -9.70 4.31
N SER A 183 -12.54 -10.15 4.26
CA SER A 183 -12.96 -11.30 3.45
C SER A 183 -12.83 -11.07 1.95
N SER A 184 -12.81 -9.81 1.53
CA SER A 184 -12.55 -9.37 0.16
C SER A 184 -11.07 -9.07 -0.11
N ARG A 185 -10.17 -9.44 0.80
CA ARG A 185 -8.71 -9.25 0.70
C ARG A 185 -8.01 -10.59 0.91
N TYR A 186 -6.88 -10.62 1.63
CA TYR A 186 -6.11 -11.85 1.84
C TYR A 186 -6.82 -12.87 2.74
N ASN A 187 -7.82 -12.44 3.53
CA ASN A 187 -8.74 -13.29 4.29
C ASN A 187 -8.08 -14.43 5.10
N ILE A 188 -6.99 -14.15 5.83
CA ILE A 188 -6.19 -15.18 6.50
C ILE A 188 -6.70 -15.61 7.89
N LEU A 189 -7.80 -15.00 8.39
CA LEU A 189 -8.26 -15.17 9.77
C LEU A 189 -8.46 -16.63 10.16
N GLU A 190 -9.09 -17.42 9.30
CA GLU A 190 -9.40 -18.81 9.59
C GLU A 190 -8.14 -19.68 9.65
N ASP A 191 -7.17 -19.44 8.77
CA ASP A 191 -5.90 -20.16 8.74
C ASP A 191 -5.07 -19.90 10.00
N VAL A 192 -5.02 -18.65 10.43
CA VAL A 192 -4.36 -18.24 11.67
C VAL A 192 -5.07 -18.87 12.89
N ALA A 193 -6.40 -18.82 12.96
CA ALA A 193 -7.16 -19.41 14.05
C ALA A 193 -6.97 -20.93 14.17
N LYS A 194 -6.90 -21.63 13.01
CA LYS A 194 -6.58 -23.08 12.96
C LYS A 194 -5.18 -23.36 13.50
N LYS A 195 -4.16 -22.60 13.09
CA LYS A 195 -2.79 -22.74 13.60
C LYS A 195 -2.68 -22.42 15.11
N MET A 196 -3.56 -21.54 15.62
CA MET A 196 -3.72 -21.27 17.05
C MET A 196 -4.52 -22.34 17.81
N SER A 197 -5.06 -23.36 17.14
CA SER A 197 -5.92 -24.40 17.73
C SER A 197 -7.18 -23.86 18.40
N LEU A 198 -7.77 -22.78 17.87
CA LEU A 198 -9.01 -22.19 18.39
C LEU A 198 -10.25 -22.96 17.92
N ASP A 199 -11.32 -22.93 18.72
CA ASP A 199 -12.62 -23.49 18.31
C ASP A 199 -13.33 -22.56 17.33
N THR A 200 -13.20 -22.86 16.03
CA THR A 200 -13.80 -22.08 14.94
C THR A 200 -15.27 -22.42 14.66
N ARG A 201 -15.87 -23.38 15.39
CA ARG A 201 -17.24 -23.86 15.12
C ARG A 201 -18.33 -22.90 15.57
N LYS A 202 -18.07 -22.05 16.57
CA LYS A 202 -19.05 -21.12 17.15
C LYS A 202 -18.46 -19.74 17.25
N THR A 203 -19.18 -18.72 16.78
CA THR A 203 -18.72 -17.31 16.86
C THR A 203 -18.59 -16.82 18.30
N SER A 204 -19.36 -17.37 19.24
CA SER A 204 -19.29 -17.02 20.66
C SER A 204 -17.99 -17.45 21.36
N SER A 205 -17.14 -18.26 20.72
CA SER A 205 -15.77 -18.49 21.23
C SER A 205 -14.85 -17.27 21.01
N LEU A 206 -15.28 -16.30 20.19
CA LEU A 206 -14.52 -15.12 19.79
C LEU A 206 -13.18 -15.47 19.11
N TRP A 207 -13.14 -16.60 18.40
CA TRP A 207 -11.93 -17.06 17.72
C TRP A 207 -11.42 -16.05 16.67
N LYS A 208 -12.33 -15.30 16.02
CA LYS A 208 -11.95 -14.26 15.06
C LYS A 208 -11.23 -13.12 15.76
N ASP A 209 -11.76 -12.66 16.88
CA ASP A 209 -11.20 -11.58 17.69
C ASP A 209 -9.81 -11.96 18.22
N GLN A 210 -9.66 -13.19 18.73
CA GLN A 210 -8.38 -13.71 19.20
C GLN A 210 -7.33 -13.77 18.07
N ALA A 211 -7.67 -14.35 16.92
CA ALA A 211 -6.75 -14.42 15.79
C ALA A 211 -6.41 -13.02 15.25
N LEU A 212 -7.40 -12.12 15.17
CA LEU A 212 -7.22 -10.74 14.71
C LEU A 212 -6.20 -9.97 15.55
N VAL A 213 -6.28 -10.10 16.88
CA VAL A 213 -5.34 -9.46 17.79
C VAL A 213 -3.91 -9.97 17.55
N GLU A 214 -3.71 -11.29 17.45
CA GLU A 214 -2.38 -11.86 17.23
C GLU A 214 -1.80 -11.51 15.84
N ILE A 215 -2.64 -11.37 14.81
CA ILE A 215 -2.19 -10.87 13.49
C ILE A 215 -1.69 -9.42 13.59
N ASN A 216 -2.40 -8.57 14.33
CA ASN A 216 -1.98 -7.18 14.53
C ASN A 216 -0.71 -7.08 15.37
N ILE A 217 -0.55 -7.95 16.37
CA ILE A 217 0.70 -8.09 17.13
C ILE A 217 1.85 -8.49 16.19
N ALA A 218 1.63 -9.46 15.29
CA ALA A 218 2.63 -9.90 14.31
C ALA A 218 3.10 -8.74 13.42
N VAL A 219 2.16 -7.94 12.91
CA VAL A 219 2.46 -6.77 12.07
C VAL A 219 3.31 -5.75 12.82
N LEU A 220 2.85 -5.30 13.99
CA LEU A 220 3.57 -4.29 14.78
C LEU A 220 4.96 -4.77 15.16
N TYR A 221 5.07 -6.00 15.66
CA TYR A 221 6.36 -6.61 16.01
C TYR A 221 7.31 -6.66 14.83
N SER A 222 6.85 -7.11 13.67
CA SER A 222 7.69 -7.29 12.48
C SER A 222 8.23 -5.96 11.97
N PHE A 223 7.39 -4.94 11.87
CA PHE A 223 7.80 -3.59 11.47
C PHE A 223 8.81 -3.00 12.46
N GLN A 224 8.58 -3.16 13.77
CA GLN A 224 9.50 -2.70 14.81
C GLN A 224 10.86 -3.39 14.74
N VAL A 225 10.90 -4.72 14.58
CA VAL A 225 12.13 -5.51 14.45
C VAL A 225 12.90 -5.12 13.17
N CYS A 226 12.20 -4.91 12.07
CA CYS A 226 12.77 -4.44 10.81
C CYS A 226 13.11 -2.94 10.80
N LYS A 227 12.85 -2.21 11.91
CA LYS A 227 13.08 -0.77 12.06
C LYS A 227 12.36 0.07 10.98
N VAL A 228 11.15 -0.34 10.63
CA VAL A 228 10.26 0.38 9.73
C VAL A 228 9.21 1.13 10.54
N THR A 229 9.06 2.43 10.29
CA THR A 229 8.09 3.27 11.01
C THR A 229 6.68 2.71 10.87
N ILE A 230 6.04 2.48 12.02
CA ILE A 230 4.63 2.07 12.13
C ILE A 230 4.08 2.67 13.43
N VAL A 231 2.77 2.91 13.48
CA VAL A 231 2.09 3.35 14.70
C VAL A 231 0.96 2.37 15.04
N ASP A 232 0.78 2.05 16.31
CA ASP A 232 -0.39 1.31 16.76
C ASP A 232 -1.62 2.23 16.84
N HIS A 233 -2.81 1.63 16.82
CA HIS A 233 -4.05 2.38 16.78
C HIS A 233 -4.38 3.12 18.09
N HIS A 234 -3.81 2.72 19.23
CA HIS A 234 -3.98 3.45 20.49
C HIS A 234 -3.16 4.74 20.47
N SER A 235 -1.86 4.64 20.16
CA SER A 235 -0.98 5.81 20.04
C SER A 235 -1.45 6.79 18.97
N ALA A 236 -1.95 6.28 17.84
CA ALA A 236 -2.44 7.10 16.74
C ALA A 236 -3.70 7.89 17.14
N THR A 237 -4.65 7.25 17.82
CA THR A 237 -5.90 7.91 18.24
C THR A 237 -5.67 8.90 19.37
N GLU A 238 -4.80 8.61 20.33
CA GLU A 238 -4.39 9.57 21.37
C GLU A 238 -3.72 10.81 20.77
N SER A 239 -2.76 10.62 19.85
CA SER A 239 -2.10 11.71 19.14
C SER A 239 -3.06 12.54 18.28
N PHE A 240 -4.16 11.94 17.82
CA PHE A 240 -5.20 12.63 17.08
C PHE A 240 -6.07 13.49 18.01
N MET A 241 -6.45 12.98 19.18
CA MET A 241 -7.20 13.77 20.17
C MET A 241 -6.42 15.01 20.62
N GLN A 242 -5.12 14.87 20.90
CA GLN A 242 -4.24 16.01 21.23
C GLN A 242 -4.10 17.04 20.10
N HIS A 243 -4.31 16.63 18.85
CA HIS A 243 -4.27 17.55 17.70
C HIS A 243 -5.58 18.32 17.52
N MET A 244 -6.71 17.74 17.96
CA MET A 244 -8.01 18.38 17.90
C MET A 244 -8.18 19.47 18.96
N GLU A 245 -7.49 19.34 20.09
CA GLU A 245 -7.38 20.34 21.15
C GLU A 245 -6.54 21.56 20.71
#